data_AF-A0AAW1LP20-F1
#
_entry.id   AF-A0AAW1LP20-F1
#
_cell.length_a   1.000
_cell.length_b   1.000
_cell.length_c   1.000
_cell.angle_alpha   90.00
_cell.angle_beta   90.00
_cell.angle_gamma   90.00
#
_symmetry.space_group_name_H-M   'P 1'
#
loop_
_entity.id
_entity.type
_entity.pdbx_description
1 polymer ?
#
loop_
_entity_poly.entity_id
_entity_poly.type
_entity_poly.pdbx_seq_one_letter_code
_entity_poly.pdbx_strand_id
1 'polypeptide(L)'
;MSAHSPGANCEEDDCEGALHSLKRYIYEVPEEDNISSVDILDDEKPPYYTLSQISDTVVINSHAYIAGYMASRILKSIGSCKTCRTNLVSTKNKEHHILIECRAYSAKALVRPETGFISLFGKLDGLDFVLSLY
;
A
#
# COMPACT_ATOMS: atom_id res chain seq x y z
N MET A 1 22.66 35.48 9.07
CA MET A 1 21.20 35.43 8.89
C MET A 1 20.95 35.50 7.39
N SER A 2 20.51 34.39 6.78
CA SER A 2 20.36 34.28 5.33
C SER A 2 19.05 34.95 4.91
N ALA A 3 19.14 35.99 4.08
CA ALA A 3 18.00 36.67 3.50
C ALA A 3 17.45 35.81 2.36
N HIS A 4 16.28 35.20 2.54
CA HIS A 4 15.56 34.58 1.44
C HIS A 4 14.81 35.68 0.67
N SER A 5 15.21 35.93 -0.58
CA SER A 5 14.50 36.87 -1.47
C SER A 5 13.07 36.37 -1.76
N PRO A 6 12.06 37.27 -1.79
CA PRO A 6 10.72 36.92 -2.24
C PRO A 6 10.76 36.76 -3.77
N GLY A 7 10.92 35.51 -4.22
CA GLY A 7 11.02 35.20 -5.66
C GLY A 7 11.60 33.83 -5.99
N ALA A 8 11.90 32.96 -5.02
CA ALA A 8 12.52 31.67 -5.27
C ALA A 8 11.55 30.55 -5.75
N ASN A 9 10.32 30.88 -6.12
CA ASN A 9 9.30 29.91 -6.59
C ASN A 9 8.88 30.18 -8.05
N CYS A 10 9.79 30.66 -8.89
CA CYS A 10 9.55 30.80 -10.32
C CYS A 10 9.87 29.50 -11.07
N GLU A 11 9.35 28.37 -10.59
CA GLU A 11 9.10 27.26 -11.52
C GLU A 11 7.90 27.68 -12.37
N GLU A 12 8.09 27.77 -13.69
CA GLU A 12 7.00 28.01 -14.61
C GLU A 12 6.03 26.85 -14.47
N ASP A 13 4.87 27.13 -13.89
CA ASP A 13 3.81 26.16 -13.71
C ASP A 13 3.13 25.92 -15.08
N ASP A 14 3.70 25.02 -15.87
CA ASP A 14 3.12 24.51 -17.12
C ASP A 14 1.84 23.67 -16.87
N CYS A 15 1.22 23.78 -15.68
CA CYS A 15 -0.07 23.14 -15.36
C CYS A 15 -1.28 23.95 -15.84
N GLU A 16 -1.11 24.99 -16.68
CA GLU A 16 -2.22 25.61 -17.41
C GLU A 16 -2.98 24.54 -18.21
N GLY A 17 -4.13 24.11 -17.68
CA GLY A 17 -5.01 23.14 -18.33
C GLY A 17 -5.19 21.81 -17.60
N ALA A 18 -4.34 21.46 -16.63
CA ALA A 18 -4.41 20.16 -15.93
C ALA A 18 -5.75 19.93 -15.22
N LEU A 19 -6.36 21.01 -14.74
CA LEU A 19 -7.67 21.00 -14.06
C LEU A 19 -8.81 21.57 -14.93
N HIS A 20 -8.57 21.82 -16.21
CA HIS A 20 -9.58 22.43 -17.09
C HIS A 20 -10.77 21.48 -17.32
N SER A 21 -10.53 20.17 -17.40
CA SER A 21 -11.58 19.16 -17.50
C SER A 21 -12.44 19.11 -16.23
N LEU A 22 -11.83 19.21 -15.05
CA LEU A 22 -12.53 19.27 -13.77
C LEU A 22 -13.35 20.57 -13.64
N LYS A 23 -12.77 21.71 -14.04
CA LYS A 23 -13.48 22.99 -14.09
C LYS A 23 -14.71 22.92 -14.99
N ARG A 24 -14.61 22.24 -16.14
CA ARG A 24 -15.75 22.01 -17.04
C ARG A 24 -16.87 21.24 -16.34
N TYR A 25 -16.55 20.19 -15.60
CA TYR A 25 -17.56 19.42 -14.86
C TYR A 25 -18.22 20.19 -13.71
N ILE A 26 -17.49 21.11 -13.06
CA ILE A 26 -18.01 21.88 -11.92
C ILE A 26 -18.86 23.07 -12.36
N TYR A 27 -18.48 23.74 -13.46
CA TYR A 27 -19.05 25.04 -13.84
C TYR A 27 -19.86 25.01 -15.15
N GLU A 28 -19.67 24.01 -16.02
CA GLU A 28 -20.44 23.86 -17.26
C GLU A 28 -21.42 22.69 -17.11
N VAL A 29 -22.41 22.86 -16.24
CA VAL A 29 -23.64 22.07 -16.28
C VAL A 29 -24.49 22.65 -17.42
N PRO A 30 -24.88 21.87 -18.46
CA PRO A 30 -25.91 22.33 -19.38
C PRO A 30 -27.19 22.50 -18.57
N GLU A 31 -27.78 23.69 -18.58
CA GLU A 31 -29.12 23.85 -18.03
C GLU A 31 -30.06 22.91 -18.78
N GLU A 32 -30.87 22.22 -17.98
CA GLU A 32 -31.99 21.36 -18.38
C GLU A 32 -31.62 20.03 -19.04
N ASP A 33 -31.29 19.06 -18.19
CA ASP A 33 -31.98 17.77 -18.29
C ASP A 33 -32.34 17.31 -16.87
N ASN A 34 -33.57 16.82 -16.73
CA ASN A 34 -34.14 16.31 -15.48
C ASN A 34 -33.21 15.25 -14.85
N ILE A 35 -32.29 15.67 -13.98
CA ILE A 35 -31.64 14.79 -13.04
C ILE A 35 -32.72 14.45 -12.02
N SER A 36 -33.47 13.38 -12.29
CA SER A 36 -34.14 12.60 -11.26
C SER A 36 -33.21 12.58 -10.06
N SER A 37 -33.66 13.10 -8.93
CA SER A 37 -32.94 13.01 -7.66
C SER A 37 -32.39 11.60 -7.56
N VAL A 38 -31.08 11.46 -7.76
CA VAL A 38 -30.39 10.24 -7.40
C VAL A 38 -30.51 10.26 -5.90
N ASP A 39 -31.43 9.45 -5.38
CA ASP A 39 -31.41 9.05 -3.98
C ASP A 39 -29.99 8.59 -3.75
N ILE A 40 -29.19 9.43 -3.08
CA ILE A 40 -27.94 9.01 -2.48
C ILE A 40 -28.41 8.02 -1.44
N LEU A 41 -28.47 6.75 -1.85
CA LEU A 41 -28.79 5.64 -0.98
C LEU A 41 -27.86 5.77 0.21
N ASP A 42 -28.50 6.00 1.34
CA ASP A 42 -27.95 6.07 2.69
C ASP A 42 -26.76 5.12 2.82
N ASP A 43 -25.63 5.65 3.29
CA ASP A 43 -24.38 4.97 3.60
C ASP A 43 -24.52 3.44 3.61
N GLU A 44 -24.26 2.78 2.48
CA GLU A 44 -23.92 1.35 2.52
C GLU A 44 -22.59 1.27 3.26
N LYS A 45 -22.70 1.18 4.59
CA LYS A 45 -21.61 0.80 5.47
C LYS A 45 -20.93 -0.37 4.78
N PRO A 46 -19.63 -0.26 4.43
CA PRO A 46 -18.95 -1.32 3.72
C PRO A 46 -19.23 -2.62 4.48
N PRO A 47 -19.63 -3.69 3.79
CA PRO A 47 -20.05 -4.90 4.47
C PRO A 47 -18.96 -5.30 5.46
N TYR A 48 -19.36 -5.46 6.72
CA TYR A 48 -18.45 -5.98 7.74
C TYR A 48 -18.12 -7.42 7.34
N TYR A 49 -17.04 -7.61 6.59
CA TYR A 49 -16.52 -8.93 6.30
C TYR A 49 -16.07 -9.55 7.61
N THR A 50 -16.73 -10.63 8.01
CA THR A 50 -16.20 -11.49 9.07
C THR A 50 -14.87 -12.06 8.55
N LEU A 51 -13.85 -12.19 9.41
CA LEU A 51 -12.52 -12.74 9.03
C LEU A 51 -12.61 -14.06 8.24
N SER A 52 -13.67 -14.85 8.44
CA SER A 52 -13.95 -16.09 7.70
C SER A 52 -14.31 -15.92 6.21
N GLN A 53 -14.54 -14.68 5.75
CA GLN A 53 -14.88 -14.35 4.37
C GLN A 53 -13.69 -13.75 3.59
N ILE A 54 -12.56 -13.54 4.26
CA ILE A 54 -11.35 -13.00 3.65
C ILE A 54 -10.63 -14.16 2.96
N SER A 55 -10.36 -14.01 1.66
CA SER A 55 -9.58 -14.99 0.91
C SER A 55 -8.21 -15.23 1.55
N ASP A 56 -7.75 -16.48 1.58
CA ASP A 56 -6.39 -16.86 2.00
C ASP A 56 -5.32 -16.02 1.30
N THR A 57 -5.57 -15.63 0.04
CA THR A 57 -4.71 -14.73 -0.72
C THR A 57 -4.59 -13.35 -0.08
N VAL A 58 -5.68 -12.79 0.46
CA VAL A 58 -5.64 -11.49 1.14
C VAL A 58 -4.88 -11.61 2.47
N VAL A 59 -5.12 -12.69 3.22
CA VAL A 59 -4.43 -12.94 4.49
C VAL A 59 -2.92 -13.09 4.27
N ILE A 60 -2.51 -13.94 3.34
CA ILE A 60 -1.09 -14.24 3.10
C ILE A 60 -0.32 -13.01 2.60
N ASN A 61 -0.95 -12.21 1.73
CA ASN A 61 -0.36 -10.97 1.25
C ASN A 61 -0.26 -9.91 2.36
N SER A 62 -1.25 -9.85 3.25
CA SER A 62 -1.23 -8.96 4.41
C SER A 62 -0.12 -9.36 5.40
N HIS A 63 0.00 -10.67 5.69
CA HIS A 63 1.09 -11.20 6.52
C HIS A 63 2.45 -10.94 5.89
N ALA A 64 2.61 -11.15 4.58
CA ALA A 64 3.86 -10.84 3.89
C ALA A 64 4.19 -9.34 3.98
N TYR A 65 3.21 -8.46 3.81
CA TYR A 65 3.42 -7.03 3.95
C TYR A 65 3.89 -6.64 5.37
N ILE A 66 3.22 -7.15 6.41
CA ILE A 66 3.57 -6.87 7.81
C ILE A 66 4.92 -7.49 8.17
N ALA A 67 5.17 -8.74 7.76
CA ALA A 67 6.45 -9.41 7.97
C ALA A 67 7.59 -8.65 7.28
N GLY A 68 7.39 -8.10 6.08
CA GLY A 68 8.37 -7.24 5.42
C GLY A 68 8.70 -5.97 6.23
N TYR A 69 7.69 -5.36 6.84
CA TYR A 69 7.90 -4.25 7.77
C TYR A 69 8.69 -4.66 9.02
N MET A 70 8.32 -5.78 9.66
CA MET A 70 9.00 -6.27 10.85
C MET A 70 10.44 -6.68 10.55
N ALA A 71 10.70 -7.39 9.47
CA ALA A 71 12.04 -7.76 9.02
C ALA A 71 12.93 -6.52 8.82
N SER A 72 12.37 -5.45 8.23
CA SER A 72 13.07 -4.18 8.06
C SER A 72 13.47 -3.54 9.40
N ARG A 73 12.63 -3.67 10.44
CA ARG A 73 12.92 -3.18 11.79
C ARG A 73 13.97 -4.05 12.49
N ILE A 74 13.81 -5.36 12.43
CA ILE A 74 14.75 -6.31 13.04
C ILE A 74 16.14 -6.13 12.45
N LEU A 75 16.26 -6.05 11.12
CA LEU A 75 17.55 -5.84 10.43
C LEU A 75 18.24 -4.54 10.83
N LYS A 76 17.48 -3.47 11.09
CA LYS A 76 18.04 -2.22 11.60
C LYS A 76 18.60 -2.36 13.01
N SER A 77 17.98 -3.20 13.85
CA SER A 77 18.41 -3.42 15.24
C SER A 77 19.63 -4.35 15.36
N ILE A 78 19.71 -5.41 14.55
CA ILE A 78 20.78 -6.41 14.63
C ILE A 78 22.03 -6.07 13.81
N GLY A 79 21.96 -5.03 12.97
CA GLY A 79 23.07 -4.62 12.10
C GLY A 79 23.35 -5.61 10.97
N SER A 80 24.63 -5.90 10.71
CA SER A 80 25.09 -6.65 9.52
C SER A 80 25.20 -8.17 9.72
N CYS A 81 24.19 -8.81 10.31
CA CYS A 81 24.16 -10.27 10.42
C CYS A 81 23.64 -10.91 9.13
N LYS A 82 24.53 -11.59 8.38
CA LYS A 82 24.18 -12.27 7.12
C LYS A 82 23.14 -13.37 7.34
N THR A 83 23.33 -14.22 8.34
CA THR A 83 22.40 -15.33 8.65
C THR A 83 21.00 -14.83 8.93
N CYS A 84 20.86 -13.78 9.76
CA CYS A 84 19.56 -13.19 10.04
C CYS A 84 18.92 -12.60 8.78
N ARG A 85 19.70 -11.93 7.92
CA ARG A 85 19.18 -11.43 6.64
C ARG A 85 18.64 -12.55 5.78
N THR A 86 19.36 -13.66 5.62
CA THR A 86 18.90 -14.79 4.80
C THR A 86 17.65 -15.47 5.38
N ASN A 87 17.53 -15.49 6.71
CA ASN A 87 16.36 -16.08 7.37
C ASN A 87 15.12 -15.17 7.34
N LEU A 88 15.30 -13.85 7.26
CA LEU A 88 14.22 -12.87 7.31
C LEU A 88 13.78 -12.38 5.94
N VAL A 89 14.70 -12.31 4.97
CA VAL A 89 14.48 -11.65 3.67
C VAL A 89 14.76 -12.61 2.54
N SER A 90 13.80 -12.70 1.61
CA SER A 90 13.96 -13.49 0.40
C SER A 90 14.76 -12.75 -0.65
N THR A 91 15.58 -13.49 -1.39
CA THR A 91 16.31 -12.98 -2.56
C THR A 91 15.48 -13.06 -3.83
N LYS A 92 14.40 -13.83 -3.84
CA LYS A 92 13.50 -14.02 -4.97
C LYS A 92 12.16 -13.33 -4.72
N ASN A 93 11.56 -12.83 -5.79
CA ASN A 93 10.17 -12.38 -5.76
C ASN A 93 9.24 -13.61 -5.77
N LYS A 94 8.19 -13.60 -4.95
CA LYS A 94 7.19 -14.66 -4.84
C LYS A 94 5.78 -14.05 -4.93
N GLU A 95 4.77 -14.87 -5.20
CA GLU A 95 3.39 -14.41 -5.41
C GLU A 95 2.85 -13.58 -4.23
N HIS A 96 3.16 -13.99 -3.00
CA HIS A 96 2.72 -13.29 -1.79
C HIS A 96 3.46 -11.96 -1.53
N HIS A 97 4.40 -11.56 -2.38
CA HIS A 97 5.07 -10.25 -2.30
C HIS A 97 4.35 -9.16 -3.11
N ILE A 98 3.25 -9.47 -3.80
CA ILE A 98 2.61 -8.54 -4.74
C ILE A 98 2.25 -7.18 -4.11
N LEU A 99 1.74 -7.15 -2.87
CA LEU A 99 1.42 -5.89 -2.19
C LEU A 99 2.66 -5.04 -1.90
N ILE A 100 3.81 -5.69 -1.65
CA ILE A 100 5.09 -4.99 -1.45
C ILE A 100 5.54 -4.41 -2.79
N GLU A 101 5.45 -5.19 -3.88
CA GLU A 101 5.82 -4.74 -5.23
C GLU A 101 4.95 -3.58 -5.71
N CYS A 102 3.63 -3.65 -5.52
CA CYS A 102 2.71 -2.56 -5.88
C CYS A 102 3.02 -1.24 -5.15
N ARG A 103 3.71 -1.30 -4.00
CA ARG A 103 4.13 -0.13 -3.21
C ARG A 103 5.63 0.17 -3.31
N ALA A 104 6.36 -0.55 -4.16
CA ALA A 104 7.81 -0.43 -4.29
C ALA A 104 8.27 0.82 -5.06
N TYR A 105 7.36 1.58 -5.65
CA TYR A 105 7.66 2.85 -6.33
C TYR A 105 8.22 3.96 -5.41
N SER A 106 8.27 3.72 -4.09
CA SER A 106 8.88 4.65 -3.13
C SER A 106 10.30 4.22 -2.76
N ALA A 107 11.18 5.20 -2.50
CA ALA A 107 12.53 4.98 -1.98
C ALA A 107 12.57 4.24 -0.61
N LYS A 108 11.40 4.01 0.01
CA LYS A 108 11.22 3.32 1.30
C LYS A 108 10.46 1.99 1.12
N ALA A 109 10.65 1.32 -0.01
CA ALA A 109 10.08 0.00 -0.25
C ALA A 109 10.43 -0.97 0.90
N LEU A 110 9.43 -1.72 1.36
CA LEU A 110 9.63 -2.76 2.37
C LEU A 110 10.50 -3.89 1.81
N VAL A 111 11.24 -4.57 2.69
CA VAL A 111 11.95 -5.78 2.28
C VAL A 111 10.97 -6.92 2.01
N ARG A 112 11.31 -7.79 1.05
CA ARG A 112 10.55 -9.00 0.74
C ARG A 112 10.85 -10.07 1.80
N PRO A 113 9.91 -10.46 2.66
CA PRO A 113 10.21 -11.43 3.70
C PRO A 113 10.36 -12.85 3.13
N GLU A 114 11.17 -13.67 3.80
CA GLU A 114 11.27 -15.10 3.48
C GLU A 114 10.02 -15.85 3.96
N THR A 115 9.62 -16.90 3.23
CA THR A 115 8.39 -17.67 3.48
C THR A 115 8.35 -18.24 4.90
N GLY A 116 9.48 -18.72 5.41
CA GLY A 116 9.58 -19.19 6.79
C GLY A 116 9.27 -18.11 7.83
N PHE A 117 9.68 -16.86 7.56
CA PHE A 117 9.40 -15.74 8.45
C PHE A 117 7.94 -15.29 8.39
N ILE A 118 7.32 -15.34 7.22
CA ILE A 118 5.87 -15.08 7.06
C ILE A 118 5.06 -16.12 7.86
N SER A 119 5.39 -17.41 7.72
CA SER A 119 4.73 -18.47 8.51
C SER A 119 4.93 -18.31 10.01
N LEU A 120 6.13 -17.91 10.44
CA LEU A 120 6.40 -17.63 11.85
C LEU A 120 5.51 -16.49 12.35
N PHE A 121 5.35 -15.43 11.56
CA PHE A 121 4.46 -14.31 11.91
C PHE A 121 3.00 -14.76 12.00
N GLY A 122 2.49 -15.51 11.02
CA GLY A 122 1.10 -16.01 11.05
C GLY A 122 0.79 -16.86 12.30
N LYS A 123 1.75 -17.68 12.74
CA LYS A 123 1.64 -18.45 13.99
C LYS A 123 1.54 -17.56 15.23
N LEU A 124 2.25 -16.44 15.26
CA LEU A 124 2.18 -15.49 16.38
C LEU A 124 0.83 -14.76 16.43
N ASP A 125 0.18 -14.59 15.28
CA ASP A 125 -1.14 -13.94 15.16
C ASP A 125 -2.31 -14.91 15.38
N GLY A 126 -2.02 -16.18 15.70
CA GLY A 126 -3.05 -17.21 15.93
C GLY A 126 -3.76 -17.70 14.66
N LEU A 127 -3.27 -17.30 13.47
CA LEU A 127 -3.78 -17.69 12.16
C LEU A 127 -2.80 -18.70 11.53
N ASP A 128 -3.04 -19.99 11.80
CA ASP A 128 -2.21 -21.08 11.28
C ASP A 128 -2.45 -21.27 9.77
N PHE A 129 -1.58 -20.68 8.95
CA PHE A 129 -1.48 -20.99 7.52
C PHE A 129 -0.15 -21.68 7.26
N VAL A 130 -0.23 -22.94 6.83
CA VAL A 130 0.93 -23.64 6.29
C VAL A 130 1.12 -23.10 4.86
N LEU A 131 2.10 -22.22 4.68
CA LEU A 131 2.73 -22.01 3.37
C LEU A 131 3.33 -23.36 2.97
N SER A 132 2.51 -24.23 2.36
CA SER A 132 2.96 -25.50 1.82
C SER A 132 4.07 -25.23 0.83
N LEU A 133 5.27 -25.70 1.18
CA LEU A 133 6.45 -25.71 0.32
C LEU A 133 6.09 -26.48 -0.96
N TYR A 134 5.78 -25.75 -2.02
CA TYR A 134 5.94 -26.20 -3.40
C TYR A 134 7.22 -25.56 -3.95
#